data_AF-A0A512DZ47-F1
#
_entry.id   AF-A0A512DZ47-F1
#
_cell.length_a   1.000
_cell.length_b   1.000
_cell.length_c   1.000
_cell.angle_alpha   90.00
_cell.angle_beta   90.00
_cell.angle_gamma   90.00
#
_symmetry.space_group_name_H-M   'P 1'
#
loop_
_entity.id
_entity.type
_entity.pdbx_description
1 polymer ?
#
loop_
_entity_poly.entity_id
_entity_poly.type
_entity_poly.pdbx_seq_one_letter_code
_entity_poly.pdbx_strand_id
1 'polypeptide(L)'
;MATRTAGKSISAWVDGDVAATVERAAALEGHTPAQFVAAATKFYLALPEQAHAAWRKAQVMGTPEEVNAALREVTRALLNAQINIAAARGREEAERAAAVSGLDLENIDFVQVVQDVRKKRSSNG
;
A
#
# COMPACT_ATOMS: atom_id res chain seq x y z
N MET A 1 12.94 -26.03 8.53
CA MET A 1 14.06 -25.48 7.73
C MET A 1 13.48 -24.93 6.44
N ALA A 2 13.36 -23.61 6.30
CA ALA A 2 12.92 -22.99 5.05
C ALA A 2 14.12 -22.83 4.12
N THR A 3 14.09 -23.48 2.97
CA THR A 3 15.09 -23.31 1.91
C THR A 3 14.99 -21.86 1.43
N ARG A 4 15.97 -21.00 1.78
CA ARG A 4 16.20 -19.73 1.10
C ARG A 4 16.50 -20.08 -0.36
N THR A 5 15.52 -19.95 -1.25
CA THR A 5 15.79 -19.99 -2.68
C THR A 5 16.77 -18.86 -2.99
N ALA A 6 17.99 -19.21 -3.38
CA ALA A 6 18.97 -18.24 -3.86
C ALA A 6 18.31 -17.40 -4.97
N GLY A 7 18.36 -16.07 -4.83
CA GLY A 7 17.81 -15.17 -5.83
C GLY A 7 18.48 -15.41 -7.20
N LYS A 8 17.70 -15.31 -8.28
CA LYS A 8 18.22 -15.34 -9.65
C LYS A 8 18.44 -13.90 -10.12
N SER A 9 19.56 -13.64 -10.77
CA SER A 9 19.82 -12.34 -11.40
C SER A 9 19.17 -12.28 -12.79
N ILE A 10 18.58 -11.13 -13.10
CA ILE A 10 18.10 -10.78 -14.44
C ILE A 10 18.79 -9.48 -14.81
N SER A 11 19.46 -9.45 -15.96
CA SER A 11 20.09 -8.25 -16.52
C SER A 11 19.22 -7.68 -17.62
N ALA A 12 18.91 -6.38 -17.53
CA ALA A 12 18.21 -5.64 -18.57
C ALA A 12 18.96 -4.33 -18.85
N TRP A 13 19.00 -3.94 -20.12
CA TRP A 13 19.54 -2.65 -20.52
C TRP A 13 18.41 -1.61 -20.49
N VAL A 14 18.68 -0.48 -19.86
CA VAL A 14 17.79 0.69 -19.79
C VAL A 14 18.60 1.93 -20.09
N ASP A 15 17.94 3.00 -20.53
CA ASP A 15 18.62 4.29 -20.70
C ASP A 15 19.06 4.88 -19.35
N GLY A 16 19.97 5.86 -19.43
CA GLY A 16 20.56 6.50 -18.25
C GLY A 16 19.54 7.24 -17.37
N ASP A 17 18.48 7.79 -17.96
CA ASP A 17 17.46 8.56 -17.24
C ASP A 17 16.56 7.64 -16.39
N VAL A 18 16.20 6.48 -16.94
CA VAL A 18 15.50 5.41 -16.22
C VAL A 18 16.38 4.85 -15.11
N ALA A 19 17.66 4.58 -15.38
CA ALA A 19 18.60 4.10 -14.36
C ALA A 19 18.72 5.09 -13.18
N ALA A 20 18.93 6.38 -13.47
CA ALA A 20 19.02 7.42 -12.45
C ALA A 20 17.69 7.59 -11.67
N THR A 21 16.55 7.38 -12.33
CA THR A 21 15.24 7.44 -11.67
C THR A 21 15.03 6.25 -10.72
N VAL A 22 15.43 5.04 -11.13
CA VAL A 22 15.39 3.85 -10.27
C VAL A 22 16.29 4.04 -9.05
N GLU A 23 17.51 4.53 -9.22
CA GLU A 23 18.44 4.77 -8.10
C GLU A 23 17.88 5.75 -7.09
N ARG A 24 17.32 6.89 -7.56
CA ARG A 24 16.71 7.89 -6.68
C ARG A 24 15.49 7.34 -5.95
N ALA A 25 14.59 6.64 -6.65
CA ALA A 25 13.40 6.06 -6.04
C ALA A 25 13.75 4.99 -5.00
N ALA A 26 14.72 4.12 -5.31
CA ALA A 26 15.19 3.10 -4.38
C ALA A 26 15.75 3.72 -3.10
N ALA A 27 16.57 4.78 -3.23
CA ALA A 27 17.13 5.48 -2.08
C ALA A 27 16.04 6.10 -1.17
N LEU A 28 15.00 6.71 -1.76
CA LEU A 28 13.88 7.29 -1.01
C LEU A 28 13.10 6.25 -0.19
N GLU A 29 13.02 5.02 -0.68
CA GLU A 29 12.33 3.91 0.00
C GLU A 29 13.25 3.08 0.92
N GLY A 30 14.54 3.43 1.02
CA GLY A 30 15.52 2.64 1.80
C GLY A 30 15.82 1.28 1.17
N HIS A 31 15.64 1.14 -0.14
CA HIS A 31 15.88 -0.07 -0.91
C HIS A 31 17.15 0.04 -1.77
N THR A 32 17.76 -1.10 -2.08
CA THR A 32 18.72 -1.18 -3.20
C THR A 32 17.97 -1.11 -4.54
N PRO A 33 18.61 -0.63 -5.62
CA PRO A 33 17.99 -0.64 -6.96
C PRO A 33 17.42 -2.01 -7.36
N ALA A 34 18.13 -3.09 -7.04
CA ALA A 34 17.67 -4.45 -7.31
C ALA A 34 16.40 -4.83 -6.54
N GLN A 35 16.28 -4.44 -5.26
CA GLN A 35 15.07 -4.69 -4.47
C GLN A 35 13.89 -3.88 -4.98
N PHE A 36 14.12 -2.62 -5.33
CA PHE A 36 13.11 -1.74 -5.89
C PHE A 36 12.58 -2.28 -7.22
N VAL A 37 13.47 -2.64 -8.15
CA VAL A 37 13.09 -3.24 -9.44
C VAL A 37 12.35 -4.57 -9.22
N ALA A 38 12.81 -5.42 -8.31
CA ALA A 38 12.12 -6.67 -8.00
C ALA A 38 10.69 -6.44 -7.47
N ALA A 39 10.48 -5.42 -6.64
CA ALA A 39 9.16 -5.03 -6.15
C ALA A 39 8.27 -4.49 -7.29
N ALA A 40 8.81 -3.58 -8.12
CA ALA A 40 8.11 -3.03 -9.27
C ALA A 40 7.72 -4.10 -10.29
N THR A 41 8.62 -5.06 -10.58
CA THR A 41 8.34 -6.20 -11.45
C THR A 41 7.25 -7.10 -10.87
N LYS A 42 7.30 -7.41 -9.56
CA LYS A 42 6.23 -8.19 -8.91
C LYS A 42 4.89 -7.50 -8.99
N PHE A 43 4.84 -6.18 -8.76
CA PHE A 43 3.62 -5.40 -8.92
C PHE A 43 3.08 -5.49 -10.35
N TYR A 44 3.94 -5.22 -11.35
CA TYR A 44 3.55 -5.28 -12.75
C TYR A 44 3.02 -6.67 -13.14
N LEU A 45 3.71 -7.74 -12.76
CA LEU A 45 3.31 -9.12 -13.05
C LEU A 45 2.05 -9.58 -12.31
N ALA A 46 1.68 -8.93 -11.20
CA ALA A 46 0.46 -9.23 -10.48
C ALA A 46 -0.80 -8.63 -11.13
N LEU A 47 -0.64 -7.67 -12.05
CA LEU A 47 -1.75 -7.09 -12.78
C LEU A 47 -2.33 -8.09 -13.81
N PRO A 48 -3.66 -8.07 -14.05
CA PRO A 48 -4.26 -8.93 -15.06
C PRO A 48 -3.86 -8.49 -16.48
N GLU A 49 -3.91 -9.42 -17.44
CA GLU A 49 -3.49 -9.19 -18.82
C GLU A 49 -4.18 -7.97 -19.47
N GLN A 50 -5.46 -7.74 -19.15
CA GLN A 50 -6.22 -6.59 -19.64
C GLN A 50 -5.60 -5.26 -19.17
N ALA A 51 -5.07 -5.21 -17.94
CA ALA A 51 -4.38 -4.03 -17.43
C ALA A 51 -3.03 -3.82 -18.13
N HIS A 52 -2.29 -4.88 -18.45
CA HIS A 52 -1.06 -4.77 -19.26
C HIS A 52 -1.35 -4.22 -20.65
N ALA A 53 -2.41 -4.73 -21.30
CA ALA A 53 -2.82 -4.28 -22.62
C ALA A 53 -3.28 -2.81 -22.61
N ALA A 54 -4.11 -2.44 -21.63
CA ALA A 54 -4.57 -1.06 -21.46
C ALA A 54 -3.41 -0.10 -21.19
N TRP A 55 -2.48 -0.47 -20.32
CA TRP A 55 -1.31 0.34 -20.00
C TRP A 55 -0.41 0.56 -21.22
N ARG A 56 -0.08 -0.50 -21.96
CA ARG A 56 0.70 -0.38 -23.21
C ARG A 56 0.00 0.52 -24.23
N LYS A 57 -1.32 0.39 -24.37
CA LYS A 57 -2.11 1.24 -25.27
C LYS A 57 -2.05 2.70 -24.85
N ALA A 58 -2.17 2.99 -23.56
CA ALA A 58 -2.05 4.35 -23.03
C ALA A 58 -0.67 4.95 -23.30
N GLN A 59 0.41 4.18 -23.14
CA GLN A 59 1.77 4.65 -23.43
C GLN A 59 2.03 4.94 -24.91
N VAL A 60 1.44 4.16 -25.81
CA VAL A 60 1.65 4.31 -27.26
C VAL A 60 0.74 5.39 -27.87
N MET A 61 -0.51 5.47 -27.42
CA MET A 61 -1.53 6.32 -28.04
C MET A 61 -1.82 7.61 -27.27
N GLY A 62 -1.55 7.63 -25.96
CA GLY A 62 -1.91 8.76 -25.11
C GLY A 62 -0.90 9.89 -25.18
N THR A 63 -1.37 11.12 -25.00
CA THR A 63 -0.48 12.26 -24.76
C THR A 63 0.19 12.14 -23.39
N PRO A 64 1.32 12.84 -23.14
CA PRO A 64 1.92 12.87 -21.82
C PRO A 64 0.94 13.27 -20.71
N GLU A 65 0.02 14.20 -20.99
CA GLU A 65 -1.02 14.63 -20.05
C GLU A 65 -2.02 13.52 -19.75
N GLU A 66 -2.46 12.77 -20.77
CA GLU A 66 -3.39 11.66 -20.63
C GLU A 66 -2.76 10.48 -19.87
N VAL A 67 -1.49 10.17 -20.14
CA VAL A 67 -0.73 9.16 -19.39
C VAL A 67 -0.59 9.57 -17.93
N ASN A 68 -0.26 10.85 -17.68
CA ASN A 68 -0.19 11.39 -16.32
C ASN A 68 -1.55 11.36 -15.61
N ALA A 69 -2.65 11.63 -16.31
CA ALA A 69 -3.99 11.52 -15.76
C ALA A 69 -4.31 10.06 -15.38
N ALA A 70 -3.98 9.09 -16.24
CA ALA A 70 -4.15 7.67 -15.94
C ALA A 70 -3.34 7.25 -14.70
N LEU A 71 -2.09 7.70 -14.57
CA LEU A 71 -1.26 7.45 -13.39
C LEU A 71 -1.89 8.02 -12.10
N ARG A 72 -2.50 9.21 -12.15
CA ARG A 72 -3.21 9.78 -10.98
C ARG A 72 -4.41 8.92 -10.56
N GLU A 73 -5.15 8.37 -11.52
CA GLU A 73 -6.27 7.46 -11.22
C GLU A 73 -5.78 6.16 -10.56
N VAL A 74 -4.68 5.58 -11.05
CA VAL A 74 -4.04 4.42 -10.42
C VAL A 74 -3.62 4.73 -8.99
N THR A 75 -2.96 5.87 -8.77
CA THR A 75 -2.55 6.32 -7.43
C THR A 75 -3.76 6.46 -6.50
N ARG A 76 -4.85 7.08 -6.97
CA ARG A 76 -6.08 7.23 -6.18
C ARG A 76 -6.67 5.88 -5.79
N ALA A 77 -6.72 4.92 -6.72
CA ALA A 77 -7.22 3.58 -6.46
C ALA A 77 -6.36 2.85 -5.41
N LEU A 78 -5.03 2.98 -5.48
CA LEU A 78 -4.12 2.38 -4.50
C LEU A 78 -4.27 2.99 -3.10
N LEU A 79 -4.38 4.32 -2.99
CA LEU A 79 -4.60 5.00 -1.71
C LEU A 79 -5.93 4.59 -1.07
N ASN A 80 -7.00 4.51 -1.87
CA ASN A 80 -8.30 4.06 -1.39
C ASN A 80 -8.24 2.60 -0.90
N ALA A 81 -7.55 1.73 -1.65
CA ALA A 81 -7.35 0.34 -1.24
C ALA A 81 -6.57 0.25 0.09
N GLN A 82 -5.50 1.04 0.26
CA GLN A 82 -4.74 1.10 1.51
C GLN A 82 -5.63 1.49 2.70
N ILE A 83 -6.43 2.55 2.55
CA ILE A 83 -7.35 3.00 3.60
C ILE A 83 -8.36 1.89 3.94
N ASN A 84 -8.93 1.24 2.93
CA ASN A 84 -9.90 0.17 3.14
C ASN A 84 -9.29 -1.05 3.85
N ILE A 85 -8.07 -1.45 3.47
CA ILE A 85 -7.34 -2.54 4.13
C ILE A 85 -7.04 -2.18 5.59
N ALA A 86 -6.58 -0.95 5.85
CA ALA A 86 -6.30 -0.48 7.20
C ALA A 86 -7.57 -0.46 8.06
N ALA A 87 -8.68 0.06 7.53
CA ALA A 87 -9.97 0.08 8.22
C ALA A 87 -10.50 -1.33 8.51
N ALA A 88 -10.39 -2.25 7.56
CA ALA A 88 -10.80 -3.64 7.75
C ALA A 88 -9.99 -4.33 8.86
N ARG A 89 -8.67 -4.15 8.88
CA ARG A 89 -7.80 -4.70 9.93
C ARG A 89 -8.08 -4.08 11.30
N GLY A 90 -8.31 -2.76 11.36
CA GLY A 90 -8.68 -2.09 12.61
C GLY A 90 -10.00 -2.58 13.19
N ARG A 91 -11.00 -2.87 12.34
CA ARG A 91 -12.25 -3.51 12.78
C ARG A 91 -12.03 -4.93 13.27
N GLU A 92 -11.28 -5.74 12.54
CA GLU A 92 -10.96 -7.12 12.95
C GLU A 92 -10.19 -7.16 14.28
N GLU A 93 -9.25 -6.25 14.50
CA GLU A 93 -8.52 -6.12 15.77
C GLU A 93 -9.44 -5.66 16.91
N ALA A 94 -10.35 -4.74 16.66
CA ALA A 94 -11.34 -4.30 17.64
C ALA A 94 -12.32 -5.44 18.00
N GLU A 95 -12.82 -6.19 17.03
CA GLU A 95 -13.68 -7.37 17.22
C GLU A 95 -12.97 -8.46 18.02
N ARG A 96 -11.70 -8.74 17.72
CA ARG A 96 -10.89 -9.69 18.50
C ARG A 96 -10.65 -9.20 19.92
N ALA A 97 -10.35 -7.91 20.11
CA ALA A 97 -10.17 -7.32 21.44
C ALA A 97 -11.48 -7.40 22.24
N ALA A 98 -12.62 -7.12 21.63
CA ALA A 98 -13.95 -7.24 22.21
C ALA A 98 -14.32 -8.67 22.60
N ALA A 99 -14.04 -9.65 21.72
CA ALA A 99 -14.25 -11.06 22.00
C ALA A 99 -13.39 -11.57 23.18
N VAL A 100 -12.18 -11.03 23.35
CA VAL A 100 -11.28 -11.39 24.47
C VAL A 100 -11.66 -10.64 25.77
N SER A 101 -12.18 -9.42 25.67
CA SER A 101 -12.53 -8.58 26.83
C SER A 101 -13.99 -8.69 27.28
N GLY A 102 -14.84 -9.38 26.52
CA GLY A 102 -16.28 -9.46 26.76
C GLY A 102 -17.02 -8.14 26.51
N LEU A 103 -16.40 -7.20 25.77
CA LEU A 103 -17.03 -5.93 25.39
C LEU A 103 -17.97 -6.16 24.22
N ASP A 104 -19.23 -5.74 24.37
CA ASP A 104 -20.21 -5.76 23.29
C ASP A 104 -20.07 -4.50 22.44
N LEU A 105 -19.34 -4.60 21.32
CA LEU A 105 -19.08 -3.48 20.38
C LEU A 105 -20.36 -2.87 19.79
N GLU A 106 -21.47 -3.61 19.75
CA GLU A 106 -22.74 -3.13 19.20
C GLU A 106 -23.50 -2.23 20.18
N ASN A 107 -23.15 -2.29 21.47
CA ASN A 107 -23.72 -1.47 22.55
C ASN A 107 -22.73 -0.48 23.17
N ILE A 108 -21.55 -0.29 22.58
CA ILE A 108 -20.62 0.75 23.03
C ILE A 108 -21.13 2.12 22.58
N ASP A 109 -21.65 2.89 23.53
CA ASP A 109 -21.78 4.33 23.37
C ASP A 109 -20.39 4.97 23.46
N PHE A 110 -19.76 5.15 22.30
CA PHE A 110 -18.44 5.77 22.21
C PHE A 110 -18.41 7.20 22.77
N VAL A 111 -19.54 7.91 22.82
CA VAL A 111 -19.63 9.24 23.46
C VAL A 111 -19.46 9.10 24.97
N GLN A 112 -20.11 8.11 25.58
CA GLN A 112 -20.01 7.82 27.00
C GLN A 112 -18.57 7.41 27.40
N VAL A 113 -17.93 6.54 26.60
CA VAL A 113 -16.55 6.08 26.86
C VAL A 113 -15.55 7.24 26.83
N VAL A 114 -15.69 8.16 25.88
CA VAL A 114 -14.82 9.34 25.79
C VAL A 114 -15.02 10.28 26.98
N GLN A 115 -16.27 10.46 27.44
CA GLN A 115 -16.57 11.26 28.61
C GLN A 115 -15.97 10.66 29.89
N ASP A 116 -16.06 9.34 30.07
CA ASP A 116 -15.53 8.65 31.24
C ASP A 116 -13.99 8.68 31.31
N VAL A 117 -13.31 8.54 30.17
CA VAL A 117 -11.85 8.69 30.09
C VAL A 117 -11.42 10.12 30.45
N ARG A 118 -12.15 11.12 29.97
CA ARG A 118 -11.88 12.53 30.28
C ARG A 118 -12.10 12.83 31.76
N LYS A 119 -13.15 12.26 32.37
CA LYS A 119 -13.47 12.41 33.79
C LYS A 119 -12.42 11.73 34.68
N LYS A 120 -11.96 10.52 34.32
CA LYS A 120 -10.87 9.81 35.01
C LYS A 120 -9.55 10.58 34.99
N ARG A 121 -9.20 11.20 33.85
CA ARG A 121 -7.99 12.04 33.76
C ARG A 121 -8.06 13.30 34.60
N SER A 122 -9.27 13.87 34.79
CA SER A 122 -9.48 15.05 35.63
C SER A 122 -9.53 14.73 37.13
N SER A 123 -9.69 13.46 37.52
CA SER A 123 -9.75 13.00 38.93
C SER A 123 -8.41 12.47 39.45
N ASN A 124 -7.43 12.25 38.57
CA ASN A 124 -6.09 11.77 38.90
C ASN A 124 -5.00 12.88 38.82
N GLY A 125 -5.42 14.14 38.72
CA GLY A 125 -4.57 15.33 38.87
C GLY A 125 -5.06 16.15 40.05
#